data_AF-A0A5K0X1W5-F1
#
_entry.id   AF-A0A5K0X1W5-F1
#
_cell.length_a   1.000
_cell.length_b   1.000
_cell.length_c   1.000
_cell.angle_alpha   90.00
_cell.angle_beta   90.00
_cell.angle_gamma   90.00
#
_symmetry.space_group_name_H-M   'P 1'
#
loop_
_entity.id
_entity.type
_entity.pdbx_description
1 polymer ?
#
loop_
_entity_poly.entity_id
_entity_poly.type
_entity_poly.pdbx_seq_one_letter_code
_entity_poly.pdbx_strand_id
1 'polypeptide(L)'
;RDKEDHNEEARQVCFSKRRNGLIKKAGELCILCGAEIAIIVFSPAGKAFSYGDPSMDAVINRFLDPSTHVPTPPDAHRASTIDELNRQNDELVQ
;
A
#
# COMPACT_ATOMS: atom_id res chain seq x y z
N ARG A 1 -25.35 -26.84 19.08
CA ARG A 1 -24.88 -25.60 19.73
C ARG A 1 -23.36 -25.62 19.82
N ASP A 2 -22.75 -26.56 20.52
CA ASP A 2 -21.27 -26.63 20.65
C ASP A 2 -20.48 -26.78 19.32
N LYS A 3 -21.05 -27.43 18.30
CA LYS A 3 -20.42 -27.56 16.97
C LYS A 3 -20.37 -26.23 16.19
N GLU A 4 -21.25 -25.29 16.51
CA GLU A 4 -21.39 -24.03 15.79
C GLU A 4 -20.43 -22.98 16.34
N ASP A 5 -20.26 -22.94 17.66
CA ASP A 5 -19.30 -22.05 18.35
C ASP A 5 -17.85 -22.36 17.98
N HIS A 6 -17.45 -23.63 17.95
CA HIS A 6 -16.08 -24.01 17.55
C HIS A 6 -15.75 -23.61 16.10
N ASN A 7 -16.74 -23.66 15.20
CA ASN A 7 -16.55 -23.25 13.81
C ASN A 7 -16.37 -21.72 13.70
N GLU A 8 -17.09 -20.95 14.52
CA GLU A 8 -16.94 -19.50 14.58
C GLU A 8 -15.54 -19.11 15.08
N GLU A 9 -15.07 -19.70 16.18
CA GLU A 9 -13.72 -19.46 16.71
C GLU A 9 -12.63 -19.78 15.69
N ALA A 10 -12.71 -20.96 15.04
CA ALA A 10 -11.78 -21.35 14.00
C ALA A 10 -11.77 -20.36 12.83
N ARG A 11 -12.95 -19.85 12.46
CA ARG A 11 -13.11 -18.84 11.40
C ARG A 11 -12.48 -17.50 11.81
N GLN A 12 -12.64 -17.06 13.05
CA GLN A 12 -12.02 -15.83 13.57
C GLN A 12 -10.48 -15.93 13.62
N VAL A 13 -9.96 -17.08 14.05
CA VAL A 13 -8.51 -17.35 14.04
C VAL A 13 -7.97 -17.38 12.61
N CYS A 14 -8.66 -18.06 11.70
CA CYS A 14 -8.29 -18.14 10.30
C CYS A 14 -8.29 -16.75 9.63
N PHE A 15 -9.35 -15.96 9.85
CA PHE A 15 -9.45 -14.59 9.39
C PHE A 15 -8.26 -13.75 9.86
N SER A 16 -7.95 -13.79 11.16
CA SER A 16 -6.85 -13.02 11.74
C SER A 16 -5.50 -13.40 11.14
N LYS A 17 -5.22 -14.70 10.98
CA LYS A 17 -3.99 -15.20 10.36
C LYS A 17 -3.88 -14.80 8.89
N ARG A 18 -4.94 -15.00 8.10
CA ARG A 18 -4.96 -14.68 6.67
C ARG A 18 -4.85 -13.18 6.42
N ARG A 19 -5.58 -12.36 7.17
CA ARG A 19 -5.49 -10.89 7.10
C ARG A 19 -4.07 -10.41 7.39
N ASN A 20 -3.44 -10.92 8.45
CA ASN A 20 -2.08 -10.53 8.79
C ASN A 20 -1.07 -10.99 7.70
N GLY A 21 -1.24 -12.19 7.14
CA GLY A 21 -0.43 -12.67 6.02
C GLY A 21 -0.58 -11.81 4.76
N LEU A 22 -1.81 -11.42 4.42
CA LEU A 22 -2.12 -10.52 3.31
C LEU A 22 -1.43 -9.16 3.47
N ILE A 23 -1.56 -8.54 4.65
CA ILE A 23 -0.93 -7.24 4.94
C ILE A 23 0.60 -7.32 4.84
N LYS A 24 1.22 -8.39 5.35
CA LYS A 24 2.67 -8.60 5.21
C LYS A 24 3.11 -8.67 3.75
N LYS A 25 2.39 -9.43 2.92
CA LYS A 25 2.70 -9.55 1.49
C LYS A 25 2.48 -8.24 0.74
N ALA A 26 1.45 -7.47 1.10
CA ALA A 26 1.25 -6.14 0.56
C ALA A 26 2.43 -5.23 0.89
N GLY A 27 2.89 -5.19 2.15
CA GLY A 27 4.06 -4.40 2.55
C GLY A 27 5.35 -4.83 1.86
N GLU A 28 5.59 -6.14 1.70
CA GLU A 28 6.72 -6.63 0.91
C GLU A 28 6.66 -6.11 -0.54
N LEU A 29 5.48 -6.09 -1.16
CA LEU A 29 5.28 -5.59 -2.52
C LEU A 29 5.48 -4.07 -2.62
N CYS A 30 4.99 -3.31 -1.64
CA CYS A 30 5.25 -1.87 -1.56
C CYS A 30 6.76 -1.58 -1.54
N ILE A 31 7.51 -2.30 -0.72
CA ILE A 31 8.97 -2.17 -0.61
C ILE A 31 9.68 -2.58 -1.90
N LEU A 32 9.33 -3.73 -2.48
CA LEU A 32 10.04 -4.28 -3.63
C LEU A 32 9.77 -3.54 -4.93
N CYS A 33 8.55 -3.03 -5.10
CA CYS A 33 8.10 -2.47 -6.37
C CYS A 33 7.77 -0.98 -6.30
N GLY A 34 7.85 -0.35 -5.13
CA GLY A 34 7.30 0.99 -4.93
C GLY A 34 5.79 1.04 -5.17
N ALA A 35 5.10 -0.09 -4.98
CA ALA A 35 3.66 -0.18 -5.18
C ALA A 35 2.94 0.55 -4.05
N GLU A 36 1.92 1.33 -4.39
CA GLU A 36 1.07 1.97 -3.40
C GLU A 36 -0.25 1.19 -3.29
N ILE A 37 -0.59 0.77 -2.07
CA ILE A 37 -1.63 -0.23 -1.84
C ILE A 37 -2.56 0.24 -0.72
N ALA A 38 -3.86 0.09 -0.93
CA ALA A 38 -4.89 0.18 0.11
C ALA A 38 -5.70 -1.12 0.18
N ILE A 39 -5.92 -1.63 1.39
CA ILE A 39 -6.67 -2.86 1.66
C ILE A 39 -7.71 -2.55 2.73
N ILE A 40 -8.97 -2.91 2.47
CA ILE A 40 -10.07 -2.90 3.43
C ILE A 40 -10.66 -4.31 3.48
N VAL A 41 -10.74 -4.89 4.69
CA VAL A 41 -11.30 -6.24 4.89
C VAL A 41 -12.26 -6.22 6.07
N PHE A 42 -13.46 -6.77 5.88
CA PHE A 42 -14.44 -6.95 6.95
C PHE A 42 -14.32 -8.36 7.54
N SER A 43 -14.27 -8.46 8.87
CA SER A 43 -14.32 -9.75 9.55
C SER A 43 -15.70 -10.39 9.40
N PRO A 44 -15.83 -11.70 9.66
CA PRO A 44 -17.14 -12.35 9.68
C PRO A 44 -18.11 -11.75 10.71
N ALA A 45 -17.61 -11.03 11.72
CA ALA A 45 -18.40 -10.30 12.70
C ALA A 45 -18.73 -8.85 12.25
N GLY A 46 -18.45 -8.48 10.99
CA GLY A 46 -18.74 -7.17 10.42
C GLY A 46 -17.74 -6.07 10.79
N LYS A 47 -16.65 -6.37 11.51
CA LYS A 47 -15.65 -5.37 11.90
C LYS A 47 -14.69 -5.08 10.74
N ALA A 48 -14.55 -3.80 10.37
CA ALA A 48 -13.58 -3.37 9.36
C ALA A 48 -12.14 -3.37 9.89
N PHE A 49 -11.20 -3.73 9.02
CA PHE A 49 -9.76 -3.60 9.19
C PHE A 49 -9.15 -3.02 7.93
N SER A 50 -8.14 -2.17 8.07
CA SER A 50 -7.49 -1.51 6.95
C SER A 50 -5.96 -1.57 7.03
N TYR A 51 -5.34 -1.49 5.87
CA TYR A 51 -3.91 -1.26 5.67
C TYR A 51 -3.73 -0.33 4.47
N GLY A 52 -2.85 0.65 4.58
CA GLY A 52 -2.55 1.58 3.50
C GLY A 52 -1.08 1.97 3.51
N ASP A 53 -0.49 2.03 2.34
CA ASP A 53 0.89 2.43 2.10
C ASP A 53 0.93 3.29 0.82
N PRO A 54 1.28 4.59 0.90
CA PRO A 54 1.87 5.28 2.06
C PRO A 54 0.87 5.59 3.19
N SER A 55 -0.42 5.73 2.89
CA SER A 55 -1.52 5.76 3.86
C SER A 55 -2.83 5.41 3.17
N MET A 56 -3.86 5.00 3.94
CA MET A 56 -5.19 4.72 3.37
C MET A 56 -5.74 5.93 2.63
N ASP A 57 -5.71 7.11 3.25
CA ASP A 57 -6.28 8.32 2.66
C ASP A 57 -5.52 8.76 1.41
N ALA A 58 -4.19 8.64 1.38
CA ALA A 58 -3.41 9.00 0.20
C ALA A 58 -3.79 8.14 -1.01
N VAL A 59 -3.87 6.82 -0.83
CA VAL A 59 -4.21 5.89 -1.91
C VAL A 59 -5.67 6.06 -2.35
N ILE A 60 -6.60 6.24 -1.41
CA ILE A 60 -8.03 6.45 -1.71
C ILE A 60 -8.26 7.79 -2.40
N ASN A 61 -7.65 8.88 -1.91
CA ASN A 61 -7.78 10.19 -2.54
C ASN A 61 -7.29 10.18 -3.99
N ARG A 62 -6.12 9.55 -4.25
CA ARG A 62 -5.65 9.37 -5.63
C ARG A 62 -6.58 8.51 -6.47
N PHE A 63 -7.17 7.47 -5.90
CA PHE A 63 -8.12 6.62 -6.61
C PHE A 63 -9.38 7.39 -7.02
N LEU A 64 -9.89 8.24 -6.13
CA LEU A 64 -11.09 9.06 -6.36
C LEU A 64 -10.82 10.26 -7.27
N ASP A 65 -9.66 10.88 -7.12
CA ASP A 65 -9.19 11.99 -7.93
C ASP A 65 -7.72 11.76 -8.35
N PRO A 66 -7.48 11.22 -9.54
CA PRO A 66 -6.13 10.97 -10.03
C PRO A 66 -5.25 12.22 -10.13
N SER A 67 -5.85 13.42 -10.16
CA SER A 67 -5.12 14.68 -10.21
C SER A 67 -4.45 15.04 -8.89
N THR A 68 -4.87 14.43 -7.76
CA THR A 68 -4.24 14.66 -6.44
C THR A 68 -2.95 13.87 -6.24
N HIS A 69 -2.49 13.12 -7.25
CA HIS A 69 -1.20 12.46 -7.17
C HIS A 69 -0.08 13.50 -7.16
N VAL A 70 0.38 13.85 -5.97
CA VAL A 70 1.66 14.51 -5.78
C VAL A 70 2.71 13.42 -6.05
N PRO A 71 3.52 13.51 -7.11
CA PRO A 71 4.62 12.59 -7.29
C PRO A 71 5.46 12.64 -6.00
N THR A 72 5.70 11.49 -5.39
CA THR A 72 6.64 11.40 -4.27
C THR A 72 7.92 12.10 -4.70
N PRO A 73 8.39 13.11 -3.94
CA PRO A 73 9.64 13.77 -4.27
C PRO A 73 10.70 12.68 -4.45
N PRO A 74 11.48 12.70 -5.54
CA PRO A 74 12.52 11.72 -5.72
C PRO A 74 13.42 11.75 -4.48
N ASP A 75 13.66 10.58 -3.89
CA ASP A 75 14.61 10.47 -2.78
C ASP A 75 15.91 11.18 -3.15
N ALA A 76 16.65 11.72 -2.18
CA ALA A 76 17.81 12.59 -2.42
C ALA A 76 18.79 12.03 -3.48
N HIS A 77 18.97 10.71 -3.52
CA HIS A 77 19.79 10.03 -4.53
C HIS A 77 19.19 10.10 -5.94
N ARG A 78 17.88 9.90 -6.07
CA ARG A 78 17.13 10.04 -7.33
C ARG A 78 17.11 11.50 -7.79
N ALA A 79 16.94 12.45 -6.86
CA ALA A 79 16.96 13.88 -7.16
C ALA A 79 18.33 14.30 -7.74
N SER A 80 19.43 13.89 -7.09
CA SER A 80 20.79 14.15 -7.59
C SER A 80 21.06 13.52 -8.96
N THR A 81 20.48 12.35 -9.24
CA THR A 81 20.60 11.70 -10.56
C THR A 81 19.87 12.49 -11.64
N ILE A 82 18.67 13.02 -11.32
CA ILE A 82 17.88 13.84 -12.24
C ILE A 82 18.60 15.16 -12.54
N ASP A 83 19.18 15.80 -11.53
CA ASP A 83 19.92 17.06 -11.70
C ASP A 83 21.13 16.88 -12.63
N GLU A 84 21.90 15.79 -12.47
CA GLU A 84 23.05 15.52 -13.35
C GLU A 84 22.62 15.25 -14.79
N LEU A 85 21.53 14.50 -15.00
CA LEU A 85 20.97 14.24 -16.34
C LEU A 85 20.49 15.53 -17.01
N ASN A 86 19.82 16.41 -16.26
CA ASN A 86 19.38 17.70 -16.79
C ASN A 86 20.58 18.57 -17.19
N ARG A 87 21.64 18.57 -16.37
CA ARG A 87 22.90 19.28 -16.66
C ARG A 87 23.54 18.77 -17.96
N GLN A 88 23.58 17.46 -18.16
CA GLN A 88 24.10 16.86 -19.40
C GLN A 88 23.24 17.19 -20.62
N ASN A 89 21.90 17.25 -20.48
CA ASN A 89 21.02 17.66 -21.57
C ASN A 89 21.22 19.12 -21.96
N ASP A 90 21.39 20.02 -20.99
CA ASP A 90 21.66 21.44 -21.26
C ASP A 90 22.99 21.64 -22.00
N GLU A 91 24.01 20.83 -21.67
CA GLU A 91 25.30 20.82 -22.38
C GLU A 91 25.17 20.32 -23.84
N LEU A 92 24.20 19.44 -24.13
CA LEU A 92 23.97 18.91 -25.49
C LEU A 92 23.06 19.80 -26.36
N VAL A 93 22.30 20.70 -25.74
CA VAL A 93 21.36 21.61 -26.43
C VAL A 93 22.03 22.95 -26.79
N GLN A 94 23.26 23.19 -26.33
CA GLN A 94 24.14 24.26 -26.82
C GLN A 94 24.89 23.87 -28.09
#